data_AF-A0A916E0I9-F1
#
_entry.id   AF-A0A916E0I9-F1
#
_cell.length_a   1.000
_cell.length_b   1.000
_cell.length_c   1.000
_cell.angle_alpha   90.00
_cell.angle_beta   90.00
_cell.angle_gamma   90.00
#
_symmetry.space_group_name_H-M   'P 1'
#
loop_
_entity.id
_entity.type
_entity.pdbx_description
1 polymer ?
#
loop_
_entity_poly.entity_id
_entity_poly.type
_entity_poly.pdbx_seq_one_letter_code
_entity_poly.pdbx_strand_id
1 'polypeptide(L)'
;MSNYRNNVFLRGEGRSPWYRLDGSKFDCYLVGVAGGSASGKTSVAVRIIENLNVPWVVLLSMDSFYKELSLEKKIEAQNNNYNFDHPDAFDFDLLLYTLKNMKEGKKTEIPVYDFITHSRTSQKNSLYGANVVIFEGIFALYDQRIMDLMDLKEMVNEH
;
A
#
# COMPACT_ATOMS: atom_id res chain seq x y z
N MET A 1 9.37 -2.46 19.20
CA MET A 1 9.28 -2.91 17.79
C MET A 1 7.80 -3.08 17.48
N SER A 2 7.15 -2.04 16.93
CA SER A 2 5.69 -1.95 16.93
C SER A 2 5.05 -2.70 15.77
N ASN A 3 3.88 -3.28 16.04
CA ASN A 3 3.06 -4.17 15.21
C ASN A 3 2.47 -3.53 13.92
N TYR A 4 3.10 -2.49 13.36
CA TYR A 4 2.55 -1.69 12.25
C TYR A 4 3.11 -2.03 10.87
N ARG A 5 3.77 -3.19 10.69
CA ARG A 5 4.21 -3.67 9.36
C ARG A 5 3.09 -4.26 8.49
N ASN A 6 1.84 -4.24 8.98
CA ASN A 6 0.67 -4.73 8.26
C ASN A 6 -0.17 -3.55 7.77
N ASN A 7 -0.85 -3.73 6.62
CA ASN A 7 -1.84 -2.76 6.13
C ASN A 7 -2.84 -2.40 7.24
N VAL A 8 -3.00 -1.10 7.50
CA VAL A 8 -3.93 -0.62 8.52
C VAL A 8 -5.22 -0.19 7.84
N PHE A 9 -6.32 -0.85 8.21
CA PHE A 9 -7.66 -0.55 7.71
C PHE A 9 -8.42 0.23 8.78
N LEU A 10 -8.47 1.56 8.67
CA LEU A 10 -9.25 2.39 9.57
C LEU A 10 -10.66 2.57 9.00
N ARG A 11 -11.60 1.79 9.53
CA ARG A 11 -13.03 1.90 9.21
C ARG A 11 -13.68 2.94 10.13
N GLY A 12 -14.03 4.10 9.59
CA GLY A 12 -14.97 5.02 10.24
C GLY A 12 -16.38 4.42 10.27
N GLU A 13 -17.20 4.82 11.24
CA GLU A 13 -18.58 4.34 11.40
C GLU A 13 -19.45 4.62 10.16
N GLY A 14 -20.22 3.62 9.72
CA GLY A 14 -21.24 3.75 8.67
C GLY A 14 -20.68 3.92 7.25
N ARG A 15 -20.92 2.93 6.37
CA ARG A 15 -20.53 3.03 4.95
C ARG A 15 -21.58 3.84 4.19
N SER A 16 -21.25 5.08 3.82
CA SER A 16 -22.00 5.74 2.74
C SER A 16 -21.82 4.96 1.43
N PRO A 17 -22.83 4.91 0.55
CA PRO A 17 -22.70 4.22 -0.72
C PRO A 17 -21.48 4.71 -1.51
N TRP A 18 -20.85 3.84 -2.30
CA TRP A 18 -19.75 4.19 -3.20
C TRP A 18 -20.17 5.06 -4.40
N TYR A 19 -21.37 5.64 -4.31
CA TYR A 19 -21.97 6.55 -5.25
C TYR A 19 -22.61 7.71 -4.48
N ARG A 20 -22.55 8.90 -5.06
CA ARG A 20 -23.27 10.10 -4.65
C ARG A 20 -24.77 9.93 -4.91
N LEU A 21 -25.58 10.82 -4.36
CA LEU A 21 -27.04 10.83 -4.56
C LEU A 21 -27.44 10.95 -6.04
N ASP A 22 -26.56 11.50 -6.88
CA ASP A 22 -26.73 11.62 -8.33
C ASP A 22 -26.30 10.37 -9.12
N GLY A 23 -25.85 9.31 -8.44
CA GLY A 23 -25.37 8.06 -9.05
C GLY A 23 -23.91 8.11 -9.54
N SER A 24 -23.22 9.25 -9.46
CA SER A 24 -21.80 9.34 -9.76
C SER A 24 -20.96 8.62 -8.69
N LYS A 25 -19.85 8.01 -9.08
CA LYS A 25 -18.96 7.34 -8.11
C LYS A 25 -18.23 8.38 -7.26
N PHE A 26 -17.91 8.02 -6.03
CA PHE A 26 -16.91 8.77 -5.27
C PHE A 26 -15.52 8.49 -5.86
N ASP A 27 -14.82 9.54 -6.27
CA ASP A 27 -13.42 9.44 -6.69
C ASP A 27 -12.56 9.15 -5.46
N CYS A 28 -11.77 8.08 -5.54
CA CYS A 28 -10.83 7.72 -4.49
C CYS A 28 -9.58 8.60 -4.60
N TYR A 29 -9.24 9.28 -3.50
CA TYR A 29 -8.07 10.13 -3.39
C TYR A 29 -6.84 9.29 -2.99
N LEU A 30 -5.85 9.21 -3.87
CA LEU A 30 -4.64 8.41 -3.68
C LEU A 30 -3.45 9.32 -3.32
N VAL A 31 -2.90 9.12 -2.12
CA VAL A 31 -1.70 9.79 -1.60
C VAL A 31 -0.53 8.82 -1.64
N GLY A 32 0.55 9.17 -2.33
CA GLY A 32 1.82 8.44 -2.28
C GLY A 32 2.77 9.04 -1.25
N VAL A 33 3.35 8.21 -0.39
CA VAL A 33 4.32 8.60 0.63
C VAL A 33 5.61 7.77 0.46
N ALA A 34 6.67 8.40 -0.04
CA ALA A 34 7.99 7.77 -0.17
C ALA A 34 8.98 8.23 0.92
N GLY A 35 10.09 7.51 1.07
CA GLY A 35 11.12 7.82 2.07
C GLY A 35 11.87 6.57 2.54
N GLY A 36 13.06 6.77 3.12
CA GLY A 36 13.93 5.69 3.61
C GLY A 36 13.24 4.74 4.60
N SER A 37 13.77 3.52 4.75
CA SER A 37 13.32 2.62 5.81
C SER A 37 13.52 3.30 7.16
N ALA A 38 12.50 3.29 8.03
CA ALA A 38 12.45 4.01 9.30
C ALA A 38 12.34 5.56 9.27
N SER A 39 12.15 6.20 8.10
CA SER A 39 12.00 7.67 8.01
C SER A 39 10.70 8.23 8.61
N GLY A 40 9.83 7.39 9.16
CA GLY A 40 8.56 7.81 9.77
C GLY A 40 7.36 7.89 8.83
N LYS A 41 7.46 7.36 7.59
CA LYS A 41 6.35 7.32 6.60
C LYS A 41 5.02 6.87 7.20
N THR A 42 5.02 5.72 7.89
CA THR A 42 3.83 5.15 8.53
C THR A 42 3.26 6.09 9.58
N SER A 43 4.11 6.78 10.36
CA SER A 43 3.67 7.75 11.36
C SER A 43 3.06 8.99 10.73
N VAL A 44 3.65 9.52 9.66
CA VAL A 44 3.09 10.62 8.87
C VAL A 44 1.73 10.21 8.29
N ALA A 45 1.66 9.02 7.69
CA ALA A 45 0.42 8.48 7.15
C ALA A 45 -0.67 8.36 8.23
N VAL A 46 -0.37 7.75 9.38
CA VAL A 46 -1.33 7.63 10.50
C VAL A 46 -1.79 9.00 10.98
N ARG A 47 -0.88 9.97 11.13
CA ARG A 47 -1.24 11.32 11.56
C ARG A 47 -2.11 12.04 10.53
N ILE A 48 -1.88 11.85 9.23
CA ILE A 48 -2.78 12.34 8.18
C ILE A 48 -4.17 11.73 8.39
N ILE A 49 -4.27 10.42 8.61
CA ILE A 49 -5.56 9.75 8.83
C ILE A 49 -6.29 10.29 10.07
N GLU A 50 -5.59 10.46 11.19
CA GLU A 50 -6.17 10.98 12.44
C GLU A 50 -6.70 12.42 12.31
N ASN A 51 -6.09 13.24 11.45
CA ASN A 51 -6.53 14.62 11.20
C ASN A 51 -7.58 14.71 10.09
N LEU A 52 -7.72 13.67 9.27
CA LEU A 52 -8.78 13.58 8.27
C LEU A 52 -10.06 13.10 8.93
N ASN A 53 -11.05 13.99 9.04
CA ASN A 53 -12.40 13.59 9.44
C ASN A 53 -13.18 12.93 8.28
N VAL A 54 -12.51 12.00 7.57
CA VAL A 54 -13.00 11.34 6.37
C VAL A 54 -13.19 9.86 6.68
N PRO A 55 -14.39 9.29 6.46
CA PRO A 55 -14.58 7.86 6.68
C PRO A 55 -13.89 7.06 5.57
N TRP A 56 -13.51 5.82 5.88
CA TRP A 56 -12.94 4.84 4.92
C TRP A 56 -11.58 5.23 4.34
N VAL A 57 -10.58 5.33 5.23
CA VAL A 57 -9.18 5.55 4.86
C VAL A 57 -8.40 4.24 4.96
N VAL A 58 -7.59 3.96 3.93
CA VAL A 58 -6.78 2.75 3.84
C VAL A 58 -5.32 3.12 3.79
N LEU A 59 -4.52 2.53 4.69
CA LEU A 59 -3.07 2.56 4.59
C LEU A 59 -2.59 1.28 3.87
N LEU A 60 -2.07 1.45 2.65
CA LEU A 60 -1.53 0.39 1.83
C LEU A 60 0.00 0.45 1.86
N SER A 61 0.62 -0.61 2.37
CA SER A 61 2.07 -0.74 2.43
C SER A 61 2.62 -1.45 1.20
N MET A 62 3.63 -0.86 0.57
CA MET A 62 4.36 -1.45 -0.56
C MET A 62 4.99 -2.80 -0.22
N ASP A 63 5.33 -3.03 1.05
CA ASP A 63 5.92 -4.28 1.51
C ASP A 63 4.97 -5.49 1.31
N SER A 64 3.66 -5.26 1.19
CA SER A 64 2.72 -6.35 0.86
C SER A 64 2.96 -6.93 -0.53
N PHE A 65 3.67 -6.20 -1.40
CA PHE A 65 3.82 -6.50 -2.82
C PHE A 65 5.22 -6.99 -3.20
N TYR A 66 6.02 -7.45 -2.23
CA TYR A 66 7.19 -8.26 -2.54
C TYR A 66 6.82 -9.44 -3.44
N LYS A 67 7.70 -9.74 -4.41
CA LYS A 67 7.58 -10.91 -5.26
C LYS A 67 7.78 -12.18 -4.43
N GLU A 68 7.12 -13.25 -4.86
CA GLU A 68 7.48 -14.56 -4.35
C GLU A 68 8.85 -14.96 -4.87
N LEU A 69 9.75 -15.35 -3.96
CA LEU A 69 11.10 -15.77 -4.32
C LEU A 69 11.09 -17.20 -4.89
N SER A 70 11.90 -17.42 -5.93
CA SER A 70 12.24 -18.78 -6.38
C SER A 70 12.99 -19.53 -5.27
N LEU A 71 13.06 -20.87 -5.36
CA LEU A 71 13.77 -21.67 -4.36
C LEU A 71 15.23 -21.22 -4.18
N GLU A 72 15.92 -20.94 -5.29
CA GLU A 72 17.30 -20.41 -5.30
C GLU A 72 17.41 -19.09 -4.54
N LYS A 73 16.50 -18.13 -4.83
CA LYS A 73 16.47 -16.83 -4.15
C LYS A 73 16.07 -16.94 -2.68
N LYS A 74 15.25 -17.92 -2.29
CA LYS A 74 14.94 -18.20 -0.88
C LYS A 74 16.18 -18.65 -0.12
N ILE A 75 17.02 -19.51 -0.72
CA ILE A 75 18.29 -19.93 -0.13
C ILE A 75 19.23 -18.72 0.01
N GLU A 76 19.31 -17.84 -0.99
CA GLU A 76 20.08 -16.59 -0.90
C GLU A 76 19.57 -15.67 0.20
N ALA A 77 18.24 -15.48 0.30
CA ALA A 77 17.61 -14.65 1.33
C ALA A 77 17.88 -15.17 2.75
N GLN A 78 17.79 -16.50 2.96
CA GLN A 78 18.14 -17.12 4.24
C GLN A 78 19.61 -16.90 4.64
N ASN A 79 20.48 -16.76 3.65
CA ASN A 79 21.90 -16.45 3.84
C ASN A 79 22.20 -14.93 3.86
N ASN A 80 21.18 -14.07 3.93
CA ASN A 80 21.27 -12.61 3.85
C ASN A 80 21.94 -12.07 2.57
N ASN A 81 21.93 -12.85 1.48
CA ASN A 81 22.55 -12.49 0.20
C ASN A 81 21.54 -11.95 -0.83
N TYR A 82 20.26 -11.82 -0.45
CA TYR A 82 19.22 -11.26 -1.31
C TYR A 82 18.94 -9.79 -0.95
N ASN A 83 18.98 -8.90 -1.95
CA ASN A 83 18.71 -7.49 -1.76
C ASN A 83 17.20 -7.21 -1.88
N PHE A 84 16.53 -7.02 -0.74
CA PHE A 84 15.12 -6.62 -0.67
C PHE A 84 14.90 -5.12 -0.97
N ASP A 85 15.95 -4.29 -0.88
CA ASP A 85 15.90 -2.85 -1.15
C ASP A 85 16.21 -2.53 -2.62
N HIS A 86 15.82 -3.41 -3.53
CA HIS A 86 15.93 -3.19 -4.98
C HIS A 86 14.53 -3.17 -5.61
N PRO A 87 14.25 -2.28 -6.58
CA PRO A 87 12.95 -2.23 -7.26
C PRO A 87 12.48 -3.60 -7.80
N ASP A 88 13.40 -4.44 -8.29
CA ASP A 88 13.07 -5.77 -8.80
C ASP A 88 12.49 -6.73 -7.76
N ALA A 89 12.68 -6.48 -6.46
CA ALA A 89 12.07 -7.27 -5.39
C ALA A 89 10.54 -7.07 -5.32
N PHE A 90 10.02 -5.99 -5.92
CA PHE A 90 8.61 -5.64 -5.87
C PHE A 90 7.87 -5.96 -7.17
N ASP A 91 6.59 -6.29 -7.03
CA ASP A 91 5.67 -6.57 -8.12
C ASP A 91 4.89 -5.30 -8.49
N PHE A 92 5.53 -4.45 -9.29
CA PHE A 92 4.94 -3.17 -9.73
C PHE A 92 3.69 -3.36 -10.59
N ASP A 93 3.56 -4.46 -11.32
CA ASP A 93 2.36 -4.74 -12.12
C ASP A 93 1.17 -5.09 -11.22
N LEU A 94 1.39 -5.90 -10.18
CA LEU A 94 0.35 -6.16 -9.16
C LEU A 94 0.00 -4.90 -8.37
N LEU A 95 0.99 -4.08 -7.99
CA LEU A 95 0.76 -2.78 -7.35
C LEU A 95 -0.11 -1.88 -8.22
N LEU A 96 0.25 -1.71 -9.49
CA LEU A 96 -0.48 -0.88 -10.45
C LEU A 96 -1.92 -1.37 -10.61
N TYR A 97 -2.11 -2.67 -10.79
CA TYR A 97 -3.43 -3.29 -10.89
C TYR A 97 -4.28 -3.04 -9.63
N THR A 98 -3.67 -3.20 -8.45
CA THR A 98 -4.31 -3.00 -7.15
C THR A 98 -4.75 -1.54 -6.98
N LEU A 99 -3.83 -0.58 -7.16
CA LEU A 99 -4.10 0.84 -7.00
C LEU A 99 -5.14 1.34 -7.99
N LYS A 100 -5.11 0.88 -9.24
CA LYS A 100 -6.11 1.21 -10.24
C LYS A 100 -7.51 0.72 -9.84
N ASN A 101 -7.63 -0.52 -9.37
CA ASN A 101 -8.91 -1.05 -8.90
C ASN A 101 -9.43 -0.29 -7.68
N MET A 102 -8.55 0.07 -6.74
CA MET A 102 -8.93 0.91 -5.60
C MET A 102 -9.42 2.28 -6.07
N LYS A 103 -8.72 2.92 -7.01
CA LYS A 103 -9.09 4.24 -7.56
C LYS A 103 -10.45 4.22 -8.26
N GLU A 104 -10.77 3.11 -8.94
CA GLU A 104 -12.05 2.89 -9.63
C GLU A 104 -13.19 2.39 -8.71
N GLY A 105 -12.92 2.25 -7.40
CA GLY A 105 -13.87 1.76 -6.40
C GLY A 105 -14.22 0.28 -6.53
N LYS A 106 -13.39 -0.51 -7.24
CA LYS A 106 -13.59 -1.95 -7.44
C LYS A 106 -13.12 -2.74 -6.22
N LYS A 107 -13.66 -3.96 -6.08
CA LYS A 107 -13.14 -4.93 -5.12
C LYS A 107 -11.67 -5.19 -5.44
N THR A 108 -10.83 -5.08 -4.42
CA THR A 108 -9.39 -5.29 -4.56
C THR A 108 -8.92 -6.30 -3.54
N GLU A 109 -8.03 -7.21 -3.94
CA GLU A 109 -7.40 -8.17 -3.06
C GLU A 109 -5.95 -7.75 -2.81
N ILE A 110 -5.62 -7.48 -1.57
CA ILE A 110 -4.26 -7.13 -1.16
C ILE A 110 -3.57 -8.43 -0.73
N PRO A 111 -2.42 -8.78 -1.32
CA PRO A 111 -1.64 -9.94 -0.88
C PRO A 111 -1.17 -9.77 0.57
N VAL A 112 -0.99 -10.88 1.28
CA VAL A 112 -0.34 -10.92 2.58
C VAL A 112 1.03 -11.57 2.38
N TYR A 113 2.09 -10.81 2.66
CA TYR A 113 3.48 -11.26 2.55
C TYR A 113 4.00 -11.70 3.92
N ASP A 114 4.58 -12.89 3.97
CA ASP A 114 5.24 -13.42 5.17
C ASP A 114 6.74 -13.18 5.07
N PHE A 115 7.23 -12.25 5.90
CA PHE A 115 8.65 -11.88 5.97
C PHE A 115 9.53 -12.97 6.58
N ILE A 116 8.96 -13.95 7.31
CA ILE A 116 9.72 -15.07 7.87
C ILE A 116 10.02 -16.09 6.79
N THR A 117 9.03 -16.39 5.93
CA THR A 117 9.16 -17.40 4.87
C THR A 117 9.50 -16.81 3.50
N HIS A 118 9.59 -15.48 3.39
CA HIS A 118 9.82 -14.73 2.15
C HIS A 118 8.88 -15.16 1.01
N SER A 119 7.60 -15.34 1.34
CA SER A 119 6.60 -15.84 0.41
C SER A 119 5.26 -15.11 0.58
N ARG A 120 4.45 -15.12 -0.49
CA ARG A 120 3.06 -14.68 -0.40
C ARG A 120 2.25 -15.81 0.19
N THR A 121 1.45 -15.51 1.19
CA THR A 121 0.53 -16.49 1.76
C THR A 121 -0.67 -16.70 0.84
N SER A 122 -1.42 -17.79 1.04
CA SER A 122 -2.71 -18.01 0.35
C SER A 122 -3.80 -17.05 0.84
N GLN A 123 -3.59 -16.36 1.96
CA GLN A 123 -4.53 -15.39 2.52
C GLN A 123 -4.42 -14.05 1.77
N LYS A 124 -5.57 -13.41 1.60
CA LYS A 124 -5.67 -12.10 0.96
C LYS A 124 -6.66 -11.22 1.73
N ASN A 125 -6.32 -9.95 1.87
CA ASN A 125 -7.21 -8.97 2.46
C ASN A 125 -8.09 -8.37 1.35
N SER A 126 -9.39 -8.67 1.40
CA SER A 126 -10.37 -8.07 0.47
C SER A 126 -10.79 -6.69 0.95
N LEU A 127 -10.66 -5.71 0.07
CA LEU A 127 -11.11 -4.34 0.31
C LEU A 127 -12.18 -3.92 -0.71
N TYR A 128 -13.19 -3.18 -0.24
CA TYR A 128 -14.26 -2.66 -1.07
C TYR A 128 -14.35 -1.15 -0.92
N GLY A 129 -13.86 -0.42 -1.92
CA GLY A 129 -13.91 1.04 -1.95
C GLY A 129 -13.10 1.70 -0.82
N ALA A 130 -12.40 2.77 -1.17
CA ALA A 130 -11.73 3.63 -0.21
C ALA A 130 -11.97 5.07 -0.66
N ASN A 131 -12.29 5.96 0.29
CA ASN A 131 -12.39 7.39 -0.03
C ASN A 131 -10.99 7.97 -0.16
N VAL A 132 -10.08 7.52 0.70
CA VAL A 132 -8.67 7.89 0.67
C VAL A 132 -7.82 6.63 0.78
N VAL A 133 -6.84 6.50 -0.10
CA VAL A 133 -5.78 5.49 -0.01
C VAL A 133 -4.48 6.22 0.21
N ILE A 134 -3.78 5.86 1.29
CA ILE A 134 -2.40 6.28 1.53
C ILE A 134 -1.52 5.10 1.17
N PHE A 135 -0.76 5.23 0.09
CA PHE A 135 0.20 4.24 -0.38
C PHE A 135 1.60 4.64 0.09
N GLU A 136 2.24 3.82 0.91
CA GLU A 136 3.55 4.12 1.48
C GLU A 136 4.59 3.04 1.14
N GLY A 137 5.85 3.46 0.96
CA GLY A 137 6.95 2.55 0.68
C GLY A 137 8.25 3.25 0.28
N ILE A 138 9.37 2.54 0.36
CA ILE A 138 10.68 3.07 -0.03
C ILE A 138 10.75 3.48 -1.51
N PHE A 139 10.01 2.79 -2.37
CA PHE A 139 9.90 3.05 -3.80
C PHE A 139 8.48 3.44 -4.23
N ALA A 140 7.68 4.02 -3.33
CA ALA A 140 6.30 4.40 -3.63
C ALA A 140 6.20 5.40 -4.80
N LEU A 141 7.22 6.25 -4.96
CA LEU A 141 7.34 7.25 -6.04
C LEU A 141 8.38 6.85 -7.12
N TYR A 142 8.55 5.54 -7.36
CA TYR A 142 9.51 5.02 -8.34
C TYR A 142 8.90 4.79 -9.74
N ASP A 143 7.79 4.05 -9.84
CA ASP A 143 7.16 3.70 -11.12
C ASP A 143 6.22 4.81 -11.59
N GLN A 144 6.50 5.36 -12.78
CA GLN A 144 5.72 6.47 -13.35
C GLN A 144 4.23 6.11 -13.51
N ARG A 145 3.91 4.87 -13.89
CA ARG A 145 2.52 4.43 -14.10
C ARG A 145 1.72 4.50 -12.81
N ILE A 146 2.37 4.22 -11.68
CA ILE A 146 1.76 4.31 -10.35
C ILE A 146 1.67 5.76 -9.89
N MET A 147 2.71 6.56 -10.12
CA MET A 147 2.69 7.99 -9.81
C MET A 147 1.61 8.76 -10.57
N ASP A 148 1.29 8.36 -11.81
CA ASP A 148 0.23 8.98 -12.61
C ASP A 148 -1.17 8.73 -12.03
N LEU A 149 -1.34 7.72 -11.17
CA LEU A 149 -2.59 7.47 -10.45
C LEU A 149 -2.73 8.34 -9.19
N MET A 150 -1.66 8.93 -8.68
CA MET A 150 -1.66 9.63 -7.39
C MET A 150 -2.15 11.06 -7.52
N ASP A 151 -3.00 11.47 -6.59
CA ASP A 151 -3.51 12.84 -6.49
C ASP A 151 -2.58 13.72 -5.64
N LEU A 152 -1.82 13.13 -4.72
CA LEU A 152 -0.78 13.79 -3.93
C LEU A 152 0.46 12.89 -3.78
N LYS A 153 1.66 13.49 -3.79
CA LYS A 153 2.95 12.79 -3.70
C LYS A 153 3.80 13.50 -2.67
N GLU A 154 4.16 12.79 -1.61
CA GLU A 154 4.95 13.31 -0.50
C GLU A 154 6.20 12.45 -0.30
N MET A 155 7.33 13.10 -0.03
CA MET A 155 8.58 12.43 0.29
C MET A 155 9.02 12.83 1.69
N VAL A 156 9.13 11.83 2.56
CA VAL A 156 9.57 12.00 3.95
C VAL A 156 11.08 11.90 4.00
N ASN A 157 11.74 13.04 4.18
CA ASN A 157 13.18 13.12 4.39
C ASN A 157 13.50 13.05 5.90
N GLU A 158 14.59 12.37 6.23
CA GLU A 158 15.16 12.46 7.58
C GLU A 158 15.88 13.82 7.71
N HIS A 159 15.71 14.48 8.85
CA HIS A 159 16.43 15.71 9.20
C HIS A 159 17.84 15.39 9.72
#